data_AF-A0A8H7LBM5-F1
#
_entry.id   AF-A0A8H7LBM5-F1
#
_cell.length_a   1.000
_cell.length_b   1.000
_cell.length_c   1.000
_cell.angle_alpha   90.00
_cell.angle_beta   90.00
_cell.angle_gamma   90.00
#
_symmetry.space_group_name_H-M   'P 1'
#
loop_
_entity.id
_entity.type
_entity.pdbx_description
1 polymer ?
#
loop_
_entity_poly.entity_id
_entity_poly.type
_entity_poly.pdbx_seq_one_letter_code
_entity_poly.pdbx_strand_id
1 'polypeptide(L)'
;MSQVYVNEASGADAAGAGSQEQPFKTPAYALFVSPDAKVFVHKQKEDSADYEYVEISASALKKAKKGADGLRKKQEKQAKQEQEQKTKQADAQKKLAELDLIKITEDKSLPEAQKIKLKAIQGHIGERVVVQGWVHRFRAQKGVAFITLRDGTGFVQAVLSGDLAKARITQELTLESTVAIKGVIEKLPEGKTAPGGVELKADFYEVIGLAPSGEDAFTNKVQENADASLLLDQRHLTMRGETLSAVFRVRAVLLSAMRRFFAEEGLTEVTPPCMVQTQVEGGSTLFKLDYYGEEAYLTQSSQLYLETCLPALGDVYCVQESFRAEKSHTRRHLSEYTHIESELAFLTFDEMLDHLERLFTSVVKYVVEDPVAGPWSSN
;
A
#
# COMPACT_ATOMS: atom_id res chain seq x y z
N MET A 1 -67.26 5.87 5.62
CA MET A 1 -65.97 5.22 5.28
C MET A 1 -65.52 5.78 3.95
N SER A 2 -64.26 6.20 3.83
CA SER A 2 -63.70 6.58 2.53
C SER A 2 -63.72 5.36 1.60
N GLN A 3 -63.97 5.59 0.31
CA GLN A 3 -63.88 4.55 -0.71
C GLN A 3 -62.59 4.77 -1.49
N VAL A 4 -61.87 3.69 -1.79
CA VAL A 4 -60.67 3.73 -2.61
C VAL A 4 -60.78 2.74 -3.75
N TYR A 5 -60.38 3.17 -4.93
CA TYR A 5 -60.48 2.38 -6.15
C TYR A 5 -59.12 1.83 -6.55
N VAL A 6 -59.10 0.59 -7.02
CA VAL A 6 -57.91 -0.14 -7.43
C VAL A 6 -58.10 -0.67 -8.84
N ASN A 7 -57.16 -0.36 -9.72
CA ASN A 7 -57.10 -0.89 -11.06
C ASN A 7 -55.68 -1.38 -11.32
N GLU A 8 -55.50 -2.69 -11.43
CA GLU A 8 -54.16 -3.28 -11.58
C GLU A 8 -53.50 -2.91 -12.92
N ALA A 9 -54.30 -2.59 -13.95
CA ALA A 9 -53.83 -2.28 -15.29
C ALA A 9 -53.45 -0.80 -15.47
N SER A 10 -54.27 0.12 -14.95
CA SER A 10 -54.09 1.58 -15.16
C SER A 10 -53.71 2.37 -13.91
N GLY A 11 -53.79 1.76 -12.71
CA GLY A 11 -53.55 2.43 -11.45
C GLY A 11 -52.07 2.63 -11.11
N ALA A 12 -51.83 3.51 -10.13
CA ALA A 12 -50.49 3.82 -9.63
C ALA A 12 -50.45 3.81 -8.08
N ASP A 13 -49.45 3.14 -7.52
CA ASP A 13 -49.19 3.12 -6.07
C ASP A 13 -48.35 4.35 -5.67
N ALA A 14 -48.99 5.52 -5.66
CA ALA A 14 -48.36 6.82 -5.37
C ALA A 14 -49.21 7.66 -4.41
N ALA A 15 -48.60 8.70 -3.85
CA ALA A 15 -49.32 9.68 -3.03
C ALA A 15 -50.33 10.46 -3.91
N GLY A 16 -51.60 10.50 -3.50
CA GLY A 16 -52.68 11.18 -4.24
C GLY A 16 -53.58 10.28 -5.10
N ALA A 17 -53.21 9.02 -5.31
CA ALA A 17 -54.09 8.03 -5.94
C ALA A 17 -55.23 7.58 -4.99
N GLY A 18 -56.26 6.95 -5.53
CA GLY A 18 -57.40 6.37 -4.80
C GLY A 18 -58.78 6.77 -5.29
N SER A 19 -58.90 7.72 -6.23
CA SER A 19 -60.18 8.04 -6.90
C SER A 19 -60.46 7.09 -8.07
N GLN A 20 -61.64 7.17 -8.68
CA GLN A 20 -61.96 6.35 -9.86
C GLN A 20 -61.12 6.74 -11.08
N GLU A 21 -60.80 8.02 -11.21
CA GLU A 21 -60.01 8.60 -12.29
C GLU A 21 -58.50 8.34 -12.11
N GLN A 22 -58.05 8.24 -10.85
CA GLN A 22 -56.67 7.91 -10.49
C GLN A 22 -56.63 6.78 -9.45
N PRO A 23 -56.94 5.53 -9.84
CA PRO A 23 -56.99 4.42 -8.92
C PRO A 23 -55.60 3.99 -8.44
N PHE A 24 -55.54 3.36 -7.27
CA PHE A 24 -54.34 2.65 -6.83
C PHE A 24 -54.05 1.46 -7.75
N LYS A 25 -52.80 1.02 -7.83
CA LYS A 25 -52.44 -0.18 -8.58
C LYS A 25 -52.73 -1.43 -7.78
N THR A 26 -52.49 -1.41 -6.48
CA THR A 26 -52.66 -2.59 -5.62
C THR A 26 -53.58 -2.33 -4.42
N PRO A 27 -54.39 -3.33 -4.02
CA PRO A 27 -55.21 -3.22 -2.81
C PRO A 27 -54.39 -3.09 -1.51
N ALA A 28 -53.18 -3.65 -1.50
CA ALA A 28 -52.28 -3.58 -0.35
C ALA A 28 -51.76 -2.15 -0.12
N TYR A 29 -51.41 -1.44 -1.19
CA TYR A 29 -51.01 -0.03 -1.08
C TYR A 29 -52.21 0.88 -0.76
N ALA A 30 -53.38 0.59 -1.32
CA ALA A 30 -54.62 1.31 -0.99
C ALA A 30 -54.95 1.27 0.51
N LEU A 31 -54.84 0.09 1.15
CA LEU A 31 -55.03 -0.08 2.60
C LEU A 31 -53.83 0.39 3.44
N PHE A 32 -52.64 0.50 2.84
CA PHE A 32 -51.48 1.11 3.49
C PHE A 32 -51.71 2.61 3.69
N VAL A 33 -52.21 3.31 2.66
CA VAL A 33 -52.54 4.75 2.69
C VAL A 33 -53.84 5.03 3.45
N SER A 34 -54.88 4.21 3.24
CA SER A 34 -56.21 4.37 3.84
C SER A 34 -56.65 3.10 4.58
N PRO A 35 -56.30 2.93 5.87
CA PRO A 35 -56.49 1.68 6.62
C PRO A 35 -57.95 1.21 6.74
N ASP A 36 -58.87 2.17 6.83
CA ASP A 36 -60.29 1.94 7.12
C ASP A 36 -61.19 2.16 5.89
N ALA A 37 -60.59 2.29 4.69
CA ALA A 37 -61.34 2.51 3.46
C ALA A 37 -61.98 1.23 2.92
N LYS A 38 -63.14 1.39 2.28
CA LYS A 38 -63.73 0.33 1.45
C LYS A 38 -62.99 0.29 0.11
N VAL A 39 -62.44 -0.88 -0.22
CA VAL A 39 -61.64 -1.06 -1.44
C VAL A 39 -62.50 -1.64 -2.55
N PHE A 40 -62.56 -0.94 -3.67
CA PHE A 40 -63.22 -1.39 -4.89
C PHE A 40 -62.17 -1.74 -5.95
N VAL A 41 -62.25 -2.93 -6.52
CA VAL A 41 -61.32 -3.45 -7.52
C VAL A 41 -61.99 -3.50 -8.90
N HIS A 42 -61.29 -3.02 -9.92
CA HIS A 42 -61.74 -3.04 -11.30
C HIS A 42 -61.71 -4.47 -11.83
N LYS A 43 -62.87 -5.04 -12.16
CA LYS A 43 -63.02 -6.40 -12.69
C LYS A 43 -63.97 -6.41 -13.87
N GLN A 44 -63.75 -7.35 -14.79
CA GLN A 44 -64.67 -7.62 -15.88
C GLN A 44 -65.96 -8.22 -15.32
N LYS A 45 -67.11 -7.77 -15.84
CA LYS A 45 -68.41 -8.36 -15.52
C LYS A 45 -68.50 -9.78 -16.05
N GLU A 46 -69.08 -10.69 -15.27
CA GLU A 46 -69.40 -12.04 -15.76
C GLU A 46 -70.33 -11.91 -16.98
N ASP A 47 -69.91 -12.51 -18.10
CA ASP A 47 -70.62 -12.53 -19.39
C ASP A 47 -70.77 -11.19 -20.15
N SER A 48 -69.92 -10.18 -19.89
CA SER A 48 -69.81 -8.95 -20.71
C SER A 48 -68.34 -8.53 -20.96
N ALA A 49 -68.09 -7.77 -22.03
CA ALA A 49 -66.81 -7.08 -22.26
C ALA A 49 -66.63 -5.85 -21.37
N ASP A 50 -67.66 -5.46 -20.61
CA ASP A 50 -67.65 -4.31 -19.72
C ASP A 50 -66.93 -4.60 -18.40
N TYR A 51 -66.26 -3.59 -17.87
CA TYR A 51 -65.61 -3.64 -16.57
C TYR A 51 -66.34 -2.76 -15.56
N GLU A 52 -66.32 -3.14 -14.29
CA GLU A 52 -66.85 -2.35 -13.20
C GLU A 52 -65.99 -2.44 -11.93
N TYR A 53 -66.23 -1.50 -11.02
CA TYR A 53 -65.61 -1.50 -9.70
C TYR A 53 -66.50 -2.26 -8.71
N VAL A 54 -66.04 -3.43 -8.28
CA VAL A 54 -66.72 -4.24 -7.26
C VAL A 54 -65.97 -4.22 -5.95
N GLU A 55 -66.67 -4.34 -4.82
CA GLU A 55 -66.04 -4.44 -3.51
C GLU A 55 -65.13 -5.68 -3.46
N ILE A 56 -63.91 -5.50 -2.94
CA ILE A 56 -62.92 -6.58 -2.86
C ILE A 56 -63.46 -7.76 -2.03
N SER A 57 -63.18 -9.00 -2.46
CA SER A 57 -63.64 -10.18 -1.72
C SER A 57 -62.99 -10.28 -0.33
N ALA A 58 -63.66 -10.93 0.63
CA ALA A 58 -63.16 -11.08 2.00
C ALA A 58 -61.77 -11.75 2.08
N SER A 59 -61.49 -12.73 1.21
CA SER A 59 -60.18 -13.40 1.12
C SER A 59 -59.09 -12.48 0.58
N ALA A 60 -59.39 -11.71 -0.46
CA ALA A 60 -58.48 -10.74 -1.04
C ALA A 60 -58.25 -9.53 -0.11
N LEU A 61 -59.27 -9.09 0.63
CA LEU A 61 -59.15 -8.06 1.66
C LEU A 61 -58.18 -8.48 2.78
N LYS A 62 -58.26 -9.73 3.25
CA LYS A 62 -57.33 -10.26 4.27
C LYS A 62 -55.89 -10.28 3.77
N LYS A 63 -55.68 -10.66 2.50
CA LYS A 63 -54.36 -10.64 1.84
C LYS A 63 -53.83 -9.21 1.68
N ALA A 64 -54.69 -8.28 1.29
CA ALA A 64 -54.37 -6.87 1.14
C ALA A 64 -53.99 -6.21 2.47
N LYS A 65 -54.73 -6.49 3.56
CA LYS A 65 -54.38 -6.05 4.92
C LYS A 65 -53.00 -6.55 5.36
N LYS A 66 -52.69 -7.84 5.15
CA LYS A 66 -51.36 -8.41 5.42
C LYS A 66 -50.25 -7.75 4.58
N GLY A 67 -50.54 -7.44 3.32
CA GLY A 67 -49.63 -6.69 2.44
C GLY A 67 -49.38 -5.26 2.93
N ALA A 68 -50.43 -4.56 3.35
CA ALA A 68 -50.36 -3.22 3.93
C ALA A 68 -49.52 -3.20 5.23
N ASP A 69 -49.71 -4.19 6.12
CA ASP A 69 -48.88 -4.33 7.32
C ASP A 69 -47.40 -4.60 6.99
N GLY A 70 -47.13 -5.35 5.92
CA GLY A 70 -45.78 -5.55 5.40
C GLY A 70 -45.14 -4.25 4.89
N LEU A 71 -45.92 -3.41 4.20
CA LEU A 71 -45.48 -2.08 3.74
C LEU A 71 -45.21 -1.15 4.92
N ARG A 72 -46.05 -1.14 5.97
CA ARG A 72 -45.82 -0.36 7.21
C ARG A 72 -44.53 -0.77 7.90
N LYS A 73 -44.33 -2.07 8.13
CA LYS A 73 -43.08 -2.58 8.73
C LYS A 73 -41.85 -2.23 7.90
N LYS A 74 -41.96 -2.23 6.56
CA LYS A 74 -40.87 -1.82 5.67
C LYS A 74 -40.58 -0.32 5.79
N GLN A 75 -41.62 0.53 5.81
CA GLN A 75 -41.49 1.98 5.99
C GLN A 75 -40.91 2.34 7.36
N GLU A 76 -41.39 1.72 8.44
CA GLU A 76 -40.84 1.88 9.79
C GLU A 76 -39.36 1.48 9.86
N LYS A 77 -38.98 0.36 9.23
CA LYS A 77 -37.59 -0.08 9.16
C LYS A 77 -36.72 0.90 8.36
N GLN A 78 -37.21 1.41 7.23
CA GLN A 78 -36.50 2.43 6.44
C GLN A 78 -36.36 3.74 7.22
N ALA A 79 -37.44 4.24 7.84
CA ALA A 79 -37.41 5.45 8.66
C ALA A 79 -36.45 5.31 9.85
N LYS A 80 -36.42 4.15 10.51
CA LYS A 80 -35.46 3.86 11.59
C LYS A 80 -34.02 3.84 11.08
N GLN A 81 -33.77 3.23 9.92
CA GLN A 81 -32.43 3.23 9.29
C GLN A 81 -31.98 4.63 8.87
N GLU A 82 -32.87 5.43 8.28
CA GLU A 82 -32.60 6.82 7.91
C GLU A 82 -32.36 7.69 9.15
N GLN A 83 -33.12 7.51 10.23
CA GLN A 83 -32.92 8.23 11.47
C GLN A 83 -31.61 7.82 12.15
N GLU A 84 -31.27 6.54 12.18
CA GLU A 84 -29.96 6.07 12.65
C GLU A 84 -28.81 6.61 11.80
N GLN A 85 -28.96 6.69 10.48
CA GLN A 85 -27.97 7.31 9.59
C GLN A 85 -27.83 8.81 9.85
N LYS A 86 -28.93 9.55 9.98
CA LYS A 86 -28.91 10.98 10.30
C LYS A 86 -28.25 11.26 11.65
N THR A 87 -28.57 10.48 12.69
CA THR A 87 -27.91 10.59 14.00
C THR A 87 -26.42 10.30 13.90
N LYS A 88 -26.02 9.22 13.21
CA LYS A 88 -24.60 8.91 12.99
C LYS A 88 -23.85 10.01 12.23
N GLN A 89 -24.48 10.60 11.21
CA GLN A 89 -23.90 11.72 10.46
C GLN A 89 -23.76 12.97 11.33
N ALA A 90 -24.78 13.32 12.12
CA ALA A 90 -24.73 14.44 13.03
C ALA A 90 -23.66 14.26 14.12
N ASP A 91 -23.55 13.07 14.70
CA ASP A 91 -22.51 12.74 15.69
C ASP A 91 -21.11 12.78 15.09
N ALA A 92 -20.93 12.28 13.85
CA ALA A 92 -19.66 12.36 13.14
C ALA A 92 -19.27 13.81 12.83
N GLN A 93 -20.24 14.63 12.41
CA GLN A 93 -20.00 16.04 12.10
C GLN A 93 -19.67 16.86 13.35
N LYS A 94 -20.34 16.57 14.48
CA LYS A 94 -20.01 17.18 15.77
C LYS A 94 -18.59 16.81 16.22
N LYS A 95 -18.23 15.53 16.14
CA LYS A 95 -16.85 15.09 16.43
C LYS A 95 -15.83 15.77 15.54
N LEU A 96 -16.10 15.88 14.24
CA LEU A 96 -15.20 16.55 13.30
C LEU A 96 -14.98 18.02 13.68
N ALA A 97 -16.06 18.72 14.02
CA ALA A 97 -16.00 20.11 14.48
C ALA A 97 -15.20 20.27 15.78
N GLU A 98 -15.28 19.32 16.72
CA GLU A 98 -14.47 19.32 17.94
C GLU A 98 -12.96 19.14 17.63
N LEU A 99 -12.61 18.32 16.63
CA LEU A 99 -11.23 18.10 16.22
C LEU A 99 -10.64 19.32 15.48
N ASP A 100 -11.47 20.06 14.72
CA ASP A 100 -11.07 21.28 13.99
C ASP A 100 -10.62 22.43 14.93
N LEU A 101 -11.04 22.39 16.20
CA LEU A 101 -10.64 23.38 17.20
C LEU A 101 -9.18 23.18 17.66
N ILE A 102 -8.63 21.97 17.49
CA ILE A 102 -7.29 21.63 17.95
C ILE A 102 -6.28 22.09 16.89
N LYS A 103 -5.53 23.15 17.20
CA LYS A 103 -4.44 23.66 16.36
C LYS A 103 -3.11 23.22 16.94
N ILE A 104 -2.32 22.54 16.13
CA ILE A 104 -0.94 22.20 16.47
C ILE A 104 -0.08 23.42 16.17
N THR A 105 0.57 23.95 17.20
CA THR A 105 1.48 25.09 17.10
C THR A 105 2.76 24.77 17.82
N GLU A 106 3.89 25.15 17.23
CA GLU A 106 5.19 24.92 17.87
C GLU A 106 5.36 25.85 19.07
N ASP A 107 5.73 25.27 20.21
CA ASP A 107 6.13 26.04 21.39
C ASP A 107 7.52 26.64 21.19
N LYS A 108 7.55 27.97 20.97
CA LYS A 108 8.79 28.73 20.75
C LYS A 108 9.64 28.90 22.02
N SER A 109 9.16 28.50 23.19
CA SER A 109 9.94 28.53 24.43
C SER A 109 10.87 27.33 24.58
N LEU A 110 10.63 26.24 23.84
CA LEU A 110 11.48 25.06 23.84
C LEU A 110 12.82 25.33 23.12
N PRO A 111 13.90 24.61 23.49
CA PRO A 111 15.18 24.69 22.78
C PRO A 111 15.02 24.42 21.29
N GLU A 112 15.85 25.02 20.43
CA GLU A 112 15.79 24.75 18.99
C GLU A 112 16.05 23.26 18.70
N ALA A 113 15.19 22.66 17.87
CA ALA A 113 15.27 21.24 17.56
C ALA A 113 16.38 20.96 16.53
N GLN A 114 17.36 20.13 16.88
CA GLN A 114 18.44 19.77 15.96
C GLN A 114 17.96 18.78 14.89
N LYS A 115 18.21 19.09 13.61
CA LYS A 115 17.86 18.19 12.50
C LYS A 115 18.82 17.00 12.42
N ILE A 116 18.28 15.78 12.49
CA ILE A 116 19.08 14.55 12.41
C ILE A 116 18.45 13.50 11.47
N LYS A 117 19.23 12.50 11.08
CA LYS A 117 18.76 11.25 10.45
C LYS A 117 18.55 10.17 11.49
N LEU A 118 17.66 9.21 11.22
CA LEU A 118 17.33 8.16 12.20
C LEU A 118 18.53 7.27 12.55
N LYS A 119 19.49 7.06 11.64
CA LYS A 119 20.73 6.33 11.95
C LYS A 119 21.55 6.93 13.12
N ALA A 120 21.41 8.23 13.38
CA ALA A 120 22.17 8.93 14.42
C ALA A 120 21.44 8.96 15.77
N ILE A 121 20.21 8.42 15.85
CA ILE A 121 19.29 8.71 16.96
C ILE A 121 19.83 8.33 18.35
N GLN A 122 20.64 7.27 18.44
CA GLN A 122 21.25 6.83 19.70
C GLN A 122 22.17 7.90 20.32
N GLY A 123 22.84 8.70 19.49
CA GLY A 123 23.75 9.74 19.94
C GLY A 123 23.06 10.98 20.51
N HIS A 124 21.73 11.07 20.39
CA HIS A 124 20.95 12.25 20.74
C HIS A 124 19.90 11.99 21.84
N ILE A 125 20.08 10.94 22.65
CA ILE A 125 19.19 10.65 23.77
C ILE A 125 19.19 11.81 24.77
N GLY A 126 18.00 12.29 25.13
CA GLY A 126 17.78 13.45 26.00
C GLY A 126 17.76 14.79 25.27
N GLU A 127 18.07 14.82 23.97
CA GLU A 127 18.08 16.05 23.18
C GLU A 127 16.76 16.25 22.42
N ARG A 128 16.41 17.52 22.19
CA ARG A 128 15.27 17.88 21.32
C ARG A 128 15.74 17.91 19.87
N VAL A 129 15.14 17.08 19.04
CA VAL A 129 15.52 16.89 17.63
C VAL A 129 14.33 17.10 16.70
N VAL A 130 14.63 17.33 15.42
CA VAL A 130 13.65 17.23 14.33
C VAL A 130 14.05 16.11 13.37
N VAL A 131 13.13 15.17 13.17
CA VAL A 131 13.29 14.06 12.22
C VAL A 131 12.22 14.16 11.15
N GLN A 132 12.60 13.85 9.92
CA GLN A 132 11.70 13.87 8.76
C GLN A 132 11.68 12.49 8.13
N GLY A 133 10.49 12.00 7.79
CA GLY A 133 10.33 10.68 7.20
C GLY A 133 8.90 10.35 6.81
N TRP A 134 8.70 9.09 6.47
CA TRP A 134 7.42 8.51 6.07
C TRP A 134 6.81 7.72 7.23
N VAL A 135 5.50 7.87 7.41
CA VAL A 135 4.71 7.10 8.37
C VAL A 135 4.67 5.65 7.90
N HIS A 136 5.47 4.78 8.52
CA HIS A 136 5.55 3.35 8.17
C HIS A 136 4.47 2.53 8.87
N ARG A 137 4.19 2.86 10.13
CA ARG A 137 3.05 2.32 10.89
C ARG A 137 2.40 3.44 11.67
N PHE A 138 1.09 3.37 11.84
CA PHE A 138 0.32 4.34 12.59
C PHE A 138 -0.72 3.66 13.46
N ARG A 139 -0.81 4.06 14.73
CA ARG A 139 -1.82 3.58 15.67
C ARG A 139 -2.28 4.70 16.57
N ALA A 140 -3.54 5.10 16.47
CA ALA A 140 -4.17 6.05 17.39
C ALA A 140 -5.03 5.31 18.43
N GLN A 141 -4.90 5.68 19.71
CA GLN A 141 -5.69 5.16 20.82
C GLN A 141 -5.94 6.25 21.86
N LYS A 142 -7.22 6.59 22.10
CA LYS A 142 -7.72 7.45 23.21
C LYS A 142 -6.70 8.46 23.76
N GLY A 143 -6.39 9.50 23.00
CA GLY A 143 -5.54 10.61 23.45
C GLY A 143 -4.03 10.40 23.30
N VAL A 144 -3.60 9.28 22.71
CA VAL A 144 -2.22 9.00 22.32
C VAL A 144 -2.20 8.44 20.89
N ALA A 145 -1.21 8.80 20.09
CA ALA A 145 -0.96 8.18 18.79
C ALA A 145 0.52 7.79 18.65
N PHE A 146 0.76 6.63 18.07
CA PHE A 146 2.08 6.08 17.83
C PHE A 146 2.35 6.07 16.33
N ILE A 147 3.44 6.69 15.93
CA ILE A 147 3.96 6.68 14.56
C ILE A 147 5.26 5.90 14.57
N THR A 148 5.35 4.81 13.83
CA THR A 148 6.66 4.28 13.42
C THR A 148 7.11 5.08 12.20
N LEU A 149 8.10 5.94 12.38
CA LEU A 149 8.66 6.77 11.32
C LEU A 149 9.84 6.06 10.66
N ARG A 150 9.91 6.13 9.32
CA ARG A 150 11.00 5.57 8.49
C ARG A 150 11.61 6.70 7.66
N ASP A 151 12.93 6.78 7.56
CA ASP A 151 13.62 7.77 6.69
C ASP A 151 14.59 7.11 5.69
N GLY A 152 14.61 5.78 5.62
CA GLY A 152 15.55 4.99 4.85
C GLY A 152 16.83 4.62 5.60
N THR A 153 17.18 5.35 6.67
CA THR A 153 18.36 5.06 7.50
C THR A 153 18.03 4.27 8.77
N GLY A 154 16.75 4.19 9.14
CA GLY A 154 16.27 3.37 10.24
C GLY A 154 14.77 3.56 10.47
N PHE A 155 14.33 3.12 11.65
CA PHE A 155 12.98 3.32 12.16
C PHE A 155 13.04 3.92 13.56
N VAL A 156 12.06 4.75 13.92
CA VAL A 156 11.86 5.24 15.30
C VAL A 156 10.37 5.24 15.63
N GLN A 157 10.02 4.92 16.87
CA GLN A 157 8.68 5.19 17.39
C GLN A 157 8.59 6.64 17.86
N ALA A 158 7.71 7.42 17.27
CA ALA A 158 7.29 8.73 17.76
C ALA A 158 5.94 8.61 18.49
N VAL A 159 5.83 9.26 19.64
CA VAL A 159 4.64 9.27 20.49
C VAL A 159 4.03 10.67 20.49
N LEU A 160 2.85 10.79 19.91
CA LEU A 160 2.00 11.98 20.01
C LEU A 160 1.05 11.80 21.19
N SER A 161 0.91 12.80 22.06
CA SER A 161 0.01 12.76 23.22
C SER A 161 -0.89 14.00 23.27
N GLY A 162 -2.04 13.88 23.94
CA GLY A 162 -2.94 15.01 24.15
C GLY A 162 -3.47 15.59 22.84
N ASP A 163 -3.28 16.89 22.65
CA ASP A 163 -3.77 17.62 21.48
C ASP A 163 -3.08 17.19 20.18
N LEU A 164 -1.78 16.85 20.22
CA LEU A 164 -1.07 16.31 19.05
C LEU A 164 -1.69 14.99 18.57
N ALA A 165 -2.19 14.17 19.49
CA ALA A 165 -2.84 12.91 19.15
C ALA A 165 -4.28 13.08 18.70
N LYS A 166 -4.97 14.12 19.20
CA LYS A 166 -6.40 14.37 18.96
C LYS A 166 -6.65 15.30 17.77
N ALA A 167 -5.65 16.03 17.26
CA ALA A 167 -5.87 16.93 16.15
C ALA A 167 -6.47 16.21 14.94
N ARG A 168 -7.31 16.90 14.18
CA ARG A 168 -7.96 16.34 12.99
C ARG A 168 -6.94 15.77 12.01
N ILE A 169 -5.88 16.52 11.73
CA ILE A 169 -4.83 16.10 10.80
C ILE A 169 -4.14 14.81 11.26
N THR A 170 -4.06 14.54 12.57
CA THR A 170 -3.59 13.25 13.10
C THR A 170 -4.54 12.11 12.78
N GLN A 171 -5.85 12.34 12.85
CA GLN A 171 -6.86 11.32 12.54
C GLN A 171 -6.92 11.01 11.04
N GLU A 172 -6.50 11.95 10.20
CA GLU A 172 -6.43 11.80 8.75
C GLU A 172 -5.12 11.18 8.26
N LEU A 173 -4.09 11.05 9.12
CA LEU A 173 -2.80 10.47 8.75
C LEU A 173 -2.95 9.05 8.21
N THR A 174 -2.41 8.85 7.02
CA THR A 174 -2.32 7.55 6.34
C THR A 174 -0.87 7.07 6.29
N LEU A 175 -0.67 5.76 6.10
CA LEU A 175 0.66 5.20 5.85
C LEU A 175 1.29 5.86 4.62
N GLU A 176 2.61 6.00 4.62
CA GLU A 176 3.41 6.72 3.62
C GLU A 176 3.23 8.25 3.60
N SER A 177 2.41 8.82 4.49
CA SER A 177 2.41 10.28 4.70
C SER A 177 3.79 10.76 5.13
N THR A 178 4.22 11.90 4.60
CA THR A 178 5.51 12.51 4.91
C THR A 178 5.32 13.54 6.02
N VAL A 179 6.10 13.40 7.10
CA VAL A 179 5.98 14.25 8.29
C VAL A 179 7.35 14.73 8.78
N ALA A 180 7.37 15.89 9.42
CA ALA A 180 8.47 16.35 10.26
C ALA A 180 8.01 16.31 11.73
N ILE A 181 8.72 15.60 12.59
CA ILE A 181 8.37 15.48 14.01
C ILE A 181 9.48 16.09 14.84
N LYS A 182 9.12 17.01 15.74
CA LYS A 182 9.98 17.61 16.75
C LYS A 182 9.65 17.01 18.11
N GLY A 183 10.68 16.66 18.86
CA GLY A 183 10.51 15.99 20.14
C GLY A 183 11.80 15.69 20.85
N VAL A 184 11.69 15.21 22.08
CA VAL A 184 12.83 14.74 22.88
C VAL A 184 12.98 13.23 22.71
N ILE A 185 14.21 12.77 22.50
CA ILE A 185 14.51 11.33 22.45
C ILE A 185 14.63 10.80 23.86
N GLU A 186 13.87 9.76 24.19
CA GLU A 186 13.89 9.10 25.49
C GLU A 186 14.25 7.62 25.34
N LYS A 187 14.87 7.06 26.38
CA LYS A 187 15.02 5.60 26.48
C LYS A 187 13.66 4.96 26.70
N LEU A 188 13.48 3.75 26.18
CA LEU A 188 12.25 3.02 26.42
C LEU A 188 12.07 2.69 27.91
N PRO A 189 10.81 2.67 28.39
CA PRO A 189 10.49 2.09 29.69
C PRO A 189 10.90 0.61 29.76
N GLU A 190 11.22 0.13 30.96
CA GLU A 190 11.60 -1.25 31.20
C GLU A 190 10.53 -2.24 30.68
N GLY A 191 10.96 -3.29 29.98
CA GLY A 191 10.07 -4.30 29.38
C GLY A 191 9.34 -3.85 28.11
N LYS A 192 9.61 -2.66 27.56
CA LYS A 192 9.08 -2.22 26.27
C LYS A 192 10.12 -2.36 25.15
N THR A 193 9.61 -2.62 23.94
CA THR A 193 10.43 -2.73 22.73
C THR A 193 9.94 -1.75 21.68
N ALA A 194 10.88 -1.03 21.07
CA ALA A 194 10.67 -0.17 19.91
C ALA A 194 11.95 -0.16 19.07
N PRO A 195 11.86 0.18 17.77
CA PRO A 195 13.04 0.28 16.93
C PRO A 195 14.12 1.18 17.54
N GLY A 196 15.34 0.65 17.63
CA GLY A 196 16.49 1.36 18.22
C GLY A 196 16.46 1.47 19.75
N GLY A 197 15.53 0.85 20.48
CA GLY A 197 15.56 0.92 21.95
C GLY A 197 15.24 2.29 22.56
N VAL A 198 14.77 3.24 21.74
CA VAL A 198 14.40 4.62 22.12
C VAL A 198 13.05 5.00 21.54
N GLU A 199 12.44 6.06 22.06
CA GLU A 199 11.26 6.69 21.47
C GLU A 199 11.40 8.21 21.41
N LEU A 200 10.74 8.82 20.42
CA LEU A 200 10.66 10.27 20.27
C LEU A 200 9.35 10.77 20.88
N LYS A 201 9.42 11.44 22.04
CA LYS A 201 8.27 12.15 22.62
C LYS A 201 8.03 13.43 21.85
N ALA A 202 7.01 13.45 21.01
CA ALA A 202 6.74 14.61 20.17
C ALA A 202 6.14 15.76 20.98
N ASP A 203 6.69 16.96 20.75
CA ASP A 203 6.12 18.23 21.21
C ASP A 203 5.47 19.03 20.07
N PHE A 204 5.87 18.75 18.83
CA PHE A 204 5.31 19.35 17.63
C PHE A 204 5.49 18.42 16.42
N TYR A 205 4.61 18.52 15.44
CA TYR A 205 4.86 17.92 14.14
C TYR A 205 4.16 18.70 13.02
N GLU A 206 4.66 18.51 11.81
CA GLU A 206 4.12 19.04 10.58
C GLU A 206 3.86 17.90 9.60
N VAL A 207 2.72 17.91 8.93
CA VAL A 207 2.45 17.04 7.78
C VAL A 207 2.92 17.76 6.53
N ILE A 208 4.03 17.28 5.95
CA ILE A 208 4.61 17.83 4.72
C ILE A 208 3.78 17.40 3.51
N GLY A 209 3.32 16.14 3.52
CA GLY A 209 2.49 15.59 2.44
C GLY A 209 1.66 14.42 2.95
N LEU A 210 0.33 14.55 2.85
CA LEU A 210 -0.58 13.48 3.19
C LEU A 210 -0.61 12.45 2.06
N ALA A 211 -0.47 11.16 2.39
CA ALA A 211 -0.59 10.09 1.40
C ALA A 211 -2.07 9.78 1.11
N PRO A 212 -2.40 9.24 -0.08
CA PRO A 212 -3.77 8.92 -0.44
C PRO A 212 -4.46 7.97 0.54
N SER A 213 -5.80 8.06 0.59
CA SER A 213 -6.67 7.20 1.41
C SER A 213 -7.67 6.46 0.51
N GLY A 214 -8.56 5.64 1.09
CA GLY A 214 -9.56 4.89 0.32
C GLY A 214 -8.90 3.90 -0.65
N GLU A 215 -9.41 3.80 -1.88
CA GLU A 215 -8.92 2.86 -2.90
C GLU A 215 -7.44 3.08 -3.27
N ASP A 216 -6.95 4.31 -3.15
CA ASP A 216 -5.55 4.66 -3.44
C ASP A 216 -4.62 4.54 -2.23
N ALA A 217 -5.13 4.11 -1.08
CA ALA A 217 -4.32 3.88 0.11
C ALA A 217 -3.20 2.86 -0.15
N PHE A 218 -2.04 3.08 0.47
CA PHE A 218 -0.88 2.19 0.34
C PHE A 218 -1.22 0.72 0.60
N THR A 219 -2.00 0.43 1.65
CA THR A 219 -2.42 -0.93 2.02
C THR A 219 -3.33 -1.60 1.00
N ASN A 220 -4.04 -0.82 0.18
CA ASN A 220 -4.89 -1.35 -0.89
C ASN A 220 -4.08 -1.62 -2.16
N LYS A 221 -3.03 -0.83 -2.43
CA LYS A 221 -2.11 -1.03 -3.55
C LYS A 221 -1.06 -2.13 -3.29
N VAL A 222 -0.61 -2.27 -2.05
CA VAL A 222 0.40 -3.25 -1.62
C VAL A 222 -0.19 -4.15 -0.54
N GLN A 223 -0.68 -5.30 -0.96
CA GLN A 223 -1.28 -6.31 -0.08
C GLN A 223 -0.29 -7.45 0.16
N GLU A 224 -0.21 -7.94 1.40
CA GLU A 224 0.80 -8.92 1.87
C GLU A 224 0.76 -10.26 1.11
N ASN A 225 -0.38 -10.59 0.47
CA ASN A 225 -0.57 -11.82 -0.28
C ASN A 225 -1.00 -11.57 -1.75
N ALA A 226 -0.74 -10.38 -2.28
CA ALA A 226 -1.00 -10.11 -3.69
C ALA A 226 -0.10 -10.97 -4.59
N ASP A 227 -0.57 -11.22 -5.81
CA ASP A 227 0.23 -11.92 -6.81
C ASP A 227 1.55 -11.17 -7.08
N ALA A 228 2.63 -11.92 -7.29
CA ALA A 228 3.96 -11.35 -7.47
C ALA A 228 4.03 -10.39 -8.67
N SER A 229 3.26 -10.63 -9.74
CA SER A 229 3.19 -9.74 -10.89
C SER A 229 2.60 -8.36 -10.54
N LEU A 230 1.52 -8.33 -9.75
CA LEU A 230 0.92 -7.08 -9.28
C LEU A 230 1.88 -6.29 -8.37
N LEU A 231 2.65 -7.00 -7.55
CA LEU A 231 3.68 -6.39 -6.69
C LEU A 231 4.87 -5.85 -7.50
N LEU A 232 5.16 -6.42 -8.68
CA LEU A 232 6.15 -5.89 -9.62
C LEU A 232 5.63 -4.65 -10.35
N ASP A 233 4.36 -4.61 -10.76
CA ASP A 233 3.78 -3.40 -11.35
C ASP A 233 3.80 -2.22 -10.36
N GLN A 234 3.64 -2.52 -9.06
CA GLN A 234 3.73 -1.56 -7.96
C GLN A 234 5.12 -1.52 -7.31
N ARG A 235 6.20 -1.88 -8.01
CA ARG A 235 7.54 -2.04 -7.40
C ARG A 235 8.00 -0.82 -6.60
N HIS A 236 7.73 0.38 -7.11
CA HIS A 236 8.04 1.65 -6.45
C HIS A 236 7.38 1.85 -5.08
N LEU A 237 6.26 1.16 -4.80
CA LEU A 237 5.60 1.11 -3.49
C LEU A 237 6.06 -0.11 -2.69
N THR A 238 6.15 -1.29 -3.32
CA THR A 238 6.50 -2.54 -2.59
C THR A 238 7.91 -2.50 -2.02
N MET A 239 8.85 -1.83 -2.68
CA MET A 239 10.21 -1.62 -2.18
C MET A 239 10.28 -0.82 -0.87
N ARG A 240 9.21 -0.14 -0.48
CA ARG A 240 9.14 0.63 0.77
C ARG A 240 8.90 -0.24 2.00
N GLY A 241 8.48 -1.49 1.79
CA GLY A 241 8.33 -2.48 2.86
C GLY A 241 9.66 -2.90 3.46
N GLU A 242 9.60 -3.48 4.67
CA GLU A 242 10.80 -3.89 5.43
C GLU A 242 11.61 -4.96 4.69
N THR A 243 10.97 -6.02 4.21
CA THR A 243 11.65 -7.14 3.55
C THR A 243 12.34 -6.72 2.25
N LEU A 244 11.62 -6.06 1.34
CA LEU A 244 12.21 -5.68 0.04
C LEU A 244 13.30 -4.62 0.21
N SER A 245 13.09 -3.60 1.05
CA SER A 245 14.16 -2.62 1.31
C SER A 245 15.39 -3.26 1.95
N ALA A 246 15.23 -4.25 2.85
CA ALA A 246 16.34 -5.01 3.40
C ALA A 246 17.09 -5.81 2.32
N VAL A 247 16.39 -6.47 1.40
CA VAL A 247 17.02 -7.17 0.26
C VAL A 247 17.91 -6.23 -0.56
N PHE A 248 17.46 -5.00 -0.83
CA PHE A 248 18.30 -4.01 -1.54
C PHE A 248 19.53 -3.57 -0.74
N ARG A 249 19.44 -3.46 0.58
CA ARG A 249 20.60 -3.18 1.43
C ARG A 249 21.60 -4.33 1.42
N VAL A 250 21.13 -5.57 1.58
CA VAL A 250 21.97 -6.77 1.49
C VAL A 250 22.64 -6.85 0.13
N ARG A 251 21.91 -6.57 -0.97
CA ARG A 251 22.48 -6.48 -2.31
C ARG A 251 23.58 -5.42 -2.41
N ALA A 252 23.38 -4.23 -1.85
CA ALA A 252 24.40 -3.18 -1.86
C ALA A 252 25.66 -3.61 -1.09
N VAL A 253 25.50 -4.24 0.07
CA VAL A 253 26.62 -4.78 0.87
C VAL A 253 27.32 -5.92 0.12
N LEU A 254 26.60 -6.84 -0.50
CA LEU A 254 27.18 -7.92 -1.31
C LEU A 254 28.07 -7.37 -2.44
N LEU A 255 27.59 -6.36 -3.17
CA LEU A 255 28.37 -5.72 -4.23
C LEU A 255 29.62 -5.00 -3.68
N SER A 256 29.51 -4.39 -2.50
CA SER A 256 30.66 -3.78 -1.82
C SER A 256 31.66 -4.84 -1.32
N ALA A 257 31.17 -5.98 -0.82
CA ALA A 257 31.98 -7.08 -0.34
C ALA A 257 32.75 -7.77 -1.47
N MET A 258 32.12 -7.96 -2.63
CA MET A 258 32.77 -8.45 -3.85
C MET A 258 33.91 -7.53 -4.29
N ARG A 259 33.64 -6.22 -4.40
CA ARG A 259 34.68 -5.22 -4.72
C ARG A 259 35.80 -5.20 -3.70
N ARG A 260 35.47 -5.30 -2.41
CA ARG A 260 36.46 -5.38 -1.34
C ARG A 260 37.37 -6.59 -1.52
N PHE A 261 36.80 -7.78 -1.74
CA PHE A 261 37.58 -9.00 -1.97
C PHE A 261 38.52 -8.84 -3.17
N PHE A 262 38.01 -8.36 -4.31
CA PHE A 262 38.85 -8.17 -5.50
C PHE A 262 39.96 -7.14 -5.28
N ALA A 263 39.68 -6.05 -4.56
CA ALA A 263 40.70 -5.06 -4.20
C ALA A 263 41.77 -5.64 -3.25
N GLU A 264 41.38 -6.51 -2.30
CA GLU A 264 42.30 -7.20 -1.38
C GLU A 264 43.18 -8.24 -2.11
N GLU A 265 42.64 -8.92 -3.14
CA GLU A 265 43.41 -9.83 -4.02
C GLU A 265 44.22 -9.08 -5.11
N GLY A 266 44.06 -7.75 -5.22
CA GLY A 266 44.83 -6.90 -6.13
C GLY A 266 44.30 -6.79 -7.56
N LEU A 267 43.04 -7.19 -7.82
CA LEU A 267 42.43 -7.09 -9.15
C LEU A 267 42.04 -5.64 -9.47
N THR A 268 42.17 -5.28 -10.75
CA THR A 268 41.77 -3.96 -11.26
C THR A 268 40.32 -3.98 -11.80
N GLU A 269 39.45 -3.08 -11.31
CA GLU A 269 38.10 -2.90 -11.88
C GLU A 269 38.19 -2.25 -13.27
N VAL A 270 37.57 -2.86 -14.27
CA VAL A 270 37.46 -2.35 -15.64
C VAL A 270 36.00 -2.20 -16.06
N THR A 271 35.74 -1.41 -17.11
CA THR A 271 34.38 -1.20 -17.65
C THR A 271 34.29 -1.54 -19.14
N PRO A 272 34.18 -2.83 -19.49
CA PRO A 272 33.92 -3.30 -20.85
C PRO A 272 32.64 -2.72 -21.48
N PRO A 273 32.54 -2.67 -22.82
CA PRO A 273 31.34 -2.20 -23.49
C PRO A 273 30.20 -3.25 -23.42
N CYS A 274 28.97 -2.79 -23.18
CA CYS A 274 27.78 -3.65 -23.21
C CYS A 274 27.17 -3.82 -24.62
N MET A 275 27.54 -2.97 -25.58
CA MET A 275 27.15 -3.07 -26.98
C MET A 275 28.28 -3.72 -27.78
N VAL A 276 27.99 -4.85 -28.42
CA VAL A 276 28.98 -5.70 -29.09
C VAL A 276 28.53 -6.02 -30.52
N GLN A 277 29.49 -6.20 -31.43
CA GLN A 277 29.21 -6.68 -32.79
C GLN A 277 29.30 -8.21 -32.91
N THR A 278 29.99 -8.85 -31.96
CA THR A 278 30.27 -10.28 -31.95
C THR A 278 29.66 -10.95 -30.74
N GLN A 279 29.22 -12.19 -30.90
CA GLN A 279 28.78 -13.02 -29.78
C GLN A 279 29.98 -13.49 -28.95
N VAL A 280 29.76 -13.66 -27.65
CA VAL A 280 30.65 -14.47 -26.81
C VAL A 280 30.46 -15.96 -27.11
N GLU A 281 31.35 -16.82 -26.63
CA GLU A 281 31.35 -18.26 -26.90
C GLU A 281 29.95 -18.90 -26.80
N GLY A 282 29.64 -19.88 -27.67
CA GLY A 282 28.48 -20.76 -27.48
C GLY A 282 27.20 -20.49 -28.30
N GLY A 283 27.23 -19.62 -29.32
CA GLY A 283 26.14 -19.53 -30.33
C GLY A 283 24.76 -19.20 -29.76
N SER A 284 24.71 -18.38 -28.72
CA SER A 284 23.50 -18.06 -27.96
C SER A 284 22.66 -16.97 -28.62
N THR A 285 21.39 -16.86 -28.19
CA THR A 285 20.51 -15.79 -28.69
C THR A 285 20.84 -14.48 -27.98
N LEU A 286 21.23 -13.44 -28.73
CA LEU A 286 21.46 -12.08 -28.22
C LEU A 286 20.28 -11.15 -28.51
N PHE A 287 20.10 -10.12 -27.69
CA PHE A 287 19.23 -9.01 -28.03
C PHE A 287 19.92 -8.16 -29.10
N LYS A 288 19.26 -8.01 -30.25
CA LYS A 288 19.72 -7.21 -31.38
C LYS A 288 19.19 -5.78 -31.29
N LEU A 289 20.03 -4.81 -31.62
CA LEU A 289 19.68 -3.39 -31.74
C LEU A 289 20.24 -2.81 -33.04
N ASP A 290 19.58 -1.76 -33.54
CA ASP A 290 20.08 -0.94 -34.65
C ASP A 290 21.05 0.11 -34.09
N TYR A 291 22.30 0.05 -34.54
CA TYR A 291 23.37 0.96 -34.17
C TYR A 291 23.78 1.78 -35.39
N TYR A 292 23.03 2.86 -35.63
CA TYR A 292 23.26 3.79 -36.74
C TYR A 292 23.21 3.14 -38.13
N GLY A 293 22.30 2.18 -38.34
CA GLY A 293 22.16 1.43 -39.59
C GLY A 293 23.02 0.16 -39.65
N GLU A 294 23.83 -0.11 -38.63
CA GLU A 294 24.58 -1.35 -38.45
C GLU A 294 23.95 -2.21 -37.35
N GLU A 295 24.17 -3.52 -37.42
CA GLU A 295 23.68 -4.43 -36.40
C GLU A 295 24.62 -4.46 -35.19
N ALA A 296 24.08 -4.23 -34.00
CA ALA A 296 24.77 -4.45 -32.74
C ALA A 296 23.92 -5.32 -31.81
N TYR A 297 24.55 -5.79 -30.74
CA TYR A 297 23.96 -6.70 -29.79
C TYR A 297 24.25 -6.28 -28.36
N LEU A 298 23.36 -6.64 -27.43
CA LEU A 298 23.65 -6.53 -26.01
C LEU A 298 24.46 -7.74 -25.54
N THR A 299 25.49 -7.47 -24.73
CA THR A 299 26.41 -8.51 -24.27
C THR A 299 25.76 -9.52 -23.33
N GLN A 300 26.23 -10.77 -23.36
CA GLN A 300 25.90 -11.79 -22.36
C GLN A 300 26.98 -11.97 -21.28
N SER A 301 28.20 -11.52 -21.59
CA SER A 301 29.38 -11.70 -20.77
C SER A 301 30.48 -10.78 -21.28
N SER A 302 31.32 -10.32 -20.38
CA SER A 302 32.45 -9.46 -20.69
C SER A 302 33.75 -10.23 -20.87
N GLN A 303 33.72 -11.56 -20.76
CA GLN A 303 34.88 -12.45 -20.74
C GLN A 303 35.93 -12.08 -21.81
N LEU A 304 35.52 -12.02 -23.09
CA LEU A 304 36.44 -11.71 -24.20
C LEU A 304 37.13 -10.35 -24.05
N TYR A 305 36.47 -9.35 -23.44
CA TYR A 305 37.09 -8.06 -23.17
C TYR A 305 38.05 -8.14 -21.97
N LEU A 306 37.69 -8.88 -20.92
CA LEU A 306 38.54 -9.05 -19.74
C LEU A 306 39.85 -9.77 -20.10
N GLU A 307 39.79 -10.81 -20.94
CA GLU A 307 40.96 -11.53 -21.45
C GLU A 307 41.96 -10.58 -22.14
N THR A 308 41.46 -9.59 -22.90
CA THR A 308 42.34 -8.59 -23.56
C THR A 308 42.98 -7.60 -22.60
N CYS A 309 42.44 -7.46 -21.38
CA CYS A 309 43.00 -6.58 -20.35
C CYS A 309 44.18 -7.22 -19.62
N LEU A 310 44.25 -8.55 -19.54
CA LEU A 310 45.27 -9.27 -18.77
C LEU A 310 46.71 -8.86 -19.10
N PRO A 311 47.13 -8.74 -20.37
CA PRO A 311 48.51 -8.38 -20.69
C PRO A 311 48.91 -6.95 -20.27
N ALA A 312 47.93 -6.08 -20.01
CA ALA A 312 48.15 -4.68 -19.66
C ALA A 312 47.97 -4.40 -18.16
N LEU A 313 46.99 -5.05 -17.54
CA LEU A 313 46.52 -4.73 -16.19
C LEU A 313 46.72 -5.86 -15.17
N GLY A 314 47.15 -7.06 -15.63
CA GLY A 314 47.14 -8.25 -14.78
C GLY A 314 45.71 -8.71 -14.52
N ASP A 315 45.44 -9.17 -13.31
CA ASP A 315 44.11 -9.69 -12.95
C ASP A 315 43.07 -8.57 -12.90
N VAL A 316 41.90 -8.80 -13.50
CA VAL A 316 40.86 -7.78 -13.67
C VAL A 316 39.49 -8.30 -13.30
N TYR A 317 38.58 -7.39 -12.95
CA TYR A 317 37.17 -7.72 -12.78
C TYR A 317 36.26 -6.62 -13.31
N CYS A 318 34.98 -6.94 -13.50
CA CYS A 318 33.94 -5.96 -13.77
C CYS A 318 32.64 -6.33 -13.04
N VAL A 319 31.82 -5.30 -12.80
CA VAL A 319 30.47 -5.43 -12.24
C VAL A 319 29.53 -4.65 -13.16
N GLN A 320 28.87 -5.33 -14.08
CA GLN A 320 28.04 -4.71 -15.10
C GLN A 320 26.82 -5.56 -15.46
N GLU A 321 25.90 -5.02 -16.23
CA GLU A 321 24.72 -5.77 -16.67
C GLU A 321 25.06 -6.74 -17.81
N SER A 322 24.41 -7.89 -17.82
CA SER A 322 24.44 -8.87 -18.91
C SER A 322 23.02 -9.25 -19.32
N PHE A 323 22.86 -9.62 -20.59
CA PHE A 323 21.56 -9.72 -21.24
C PHE A 323 21.35 -11.08 -21.91
N ARG A 324 20.35 -11.86 -21.47
CA ARG A 324 20.01 -13.17 -22.04
C ARG A 324 18.69 -13.11 -22.81
N ALA A 325 18.74 -13.30 -24.12
CA ALA A 325 17.56 -13.25 -24.99
C ALA A 325 16.83 -14.60 -25.11
N GLU A 326 17.25 -15.62 -24.36
CA GLU A 326 16.54 -16.90 -24.30
C GLU A 326 15.10 -16.68 -23.81
N LYS A 327 14.13 -17.29 -24.50
CA LYS A 327 12.72 -17.24 -24.12
C LYS A 327 12.44 -18.18 -22.95
N SER A 328 12.97 -17.83 -21.77
CA SER A 328 12.81 -18.58 -20.53
C SER A 328 12.04 -17.73 -19.51
N HIS A 329 10.74 -18.01 -19.35
CA HIS A 329 9.89 -17.30 -18.39
C HIS A 329 9.73 -18.10 -17.09
N THR A 330 10.81 -18.19 -16.32
CA THR A 330 10.86 -18.95 -15.07
C THR A 330 11.19 -18.04 -13.89
N ARG A 331 10.94 -18.50 -12.66
CA ARG A 331 11.27 -17.75 -11.43
C ARG A 331 12.77 -17.60 -11.16
N ARG A 332 13.65 -18.21 -11.97
CA ARG A 332 15.10 -18.29 -11.74
C ARG A 332 15.94 -17.56 -12.80
N HIS A 333 15.34 -17.11 -13.89
CA HIS A 333 16.05 -16.52 -15.02
C HIS A 333 15.53 -15.10 -15.27
N LEU A 334 16.46 -14.16 -15.41
CA LEU A 334 16.20 -12.79 -15.80
C LEU A 334 16.84 -12.54 -17.16
N SER A 335 16.18 -11.72 -17.98
CA SER A 335 16.73 -11.29 -19.27
C SER A 335 17.79 -10.21 -19.14
N GLU A 336 17.80 -9.47 -18.02
CA GLU A 336 18.81 -8.49 -17.64
C GLU A 336 19.18 -8.74 -16.17
N TYR A 337 20.48 -8.82 -15.88
CA TYR A 337 20.98 -9.03 -14.53
C TYR A 337 22.39 -8.48 -14.37
N THR A 338 22.71 -8.04 -13.15
CA THR A 338 24.07 -7.64 -12.79
C THR A 338 24.96 -8.87 -12.71
N HIS A 339 25.95 -8.91 -13.59
CA HIS A 339 26.95 -9.94 -13.71
C HIS A 339 28.26 -9.44 -13.10
N ILE A 340 28.86 -10.27 -12.26
CA ILE A 340 30.17 -10.03 -11.65
C ILE A 340 31.11 -11.03 -12.30
N GLU A 341 32.11 -10.52 -13.00
CA GLU A 341 33.03 -11.33 -13.80
C GLU A 341 34.46 -10.91 -13.44
N SER A 342 35.36 -11.88 -13.31
CA SER A 342 36.78 -11.67 -13.06
C SER A 342 37.60 -12.59 -13.94
N GLU A 343 38.71 -12.08 -14.45
CA GLU A 343 39.65 -12.83 -15.28
C GLU A 343 41.05 -12.69 -14.67
N LEU A 344 41.75 -13.82 -14.56
CA LEU A 344 43.03 -13.90 -13.85
C LEU A 344 44.10 -14.50 -14.78
N ALA A 345 45.30 -13.94 -14.76
CA ALA A 345 46.41 -14.36 -15.60
C ALA A 345 47.27 -15.45 -14.95
N PHE A 346 47.89 -16.30 -15.77
CA PHE A 346 48.91 -17.27 -15.36
C PHE A 346 48.47 -18.28 -14.27
N LEU A 347 47.21 -18.72 -14.31
CA LEU A 347 46.68 -19.72 -13.38
C LEU A 347 46.67 -21.14 -13.97
N THR A 348 46.90 -22.12 -13.10
CA THR A 348 46.44 -23.49 -13.27
C THR A 348 44.97 -23.63 -12.88
N PHE A 349 44.36 -24.76 -13.24
CA PHE A 349 42.97 -25.03 -12.87
C PHE A 349 42.77 -25.11 -11.35
N ASP A 350 43.70 -25.72 -10.62
CA ASP A 350 43.62 -25.84 -9.15
C ASP A 350 43.73 -24.47 -8.47
N GLU A 351 44.62 -23.59 -8.95
CA GLU A 351 44.73 -22.21 -8.43
C GLU A 351 43.45 -21.38 -8.70
N MET A 352 42.77 -21.61 -9.83
CA MET A 352 41.48 -21.00 -10.12
C MET A 352 40.40 -21.50 -9.17
N LEU A 353 40.34 -22.80 -8.88
CA LEU A 353 39.41 -23.35 -7.89
C LEU A 353 39.67 -22.78 -6.49
N ASP A 354 40.94 -22.69 -6.08
CA ASP A 354 41.32 -22.09 -4.80
C ASP A 354 40.90 -20.60 -4.72
N HIS A 355 41.02 -19.84 -5.81
CA HIS A 355 40.56 -18.46 -5.88
C HIS A 355 39.03 -18.37 -5.72
N LEU A 356 38.26 -19.25 -6.38
CA LEU A 356 36.80 -19.30 -6.23
C LEU A 356 36.39 -19.63 -4.79
N GLU A 357 37.05 -20.58 -4.13
CA GLU A 357 36.78 -20.90 -2.73
C GLU A 357 37.03 -19.70 -1.81
N ARG A 358 38.14 -18.98 -2.00
CA ARG A 358 38.45 -17.75 -1.24
C ARG A 358 37.43 -16.64 -1.49
N LEU A 359 37.02 -16.45 -2.74
CA LEU A 359 36.00 -15.47 -3.13
C LEU A 359 34.70 -15.71 -2.35
N PHE A 360 34.14 -16.92 -2.43
CA PHE A 360 32.87 -17.22 -1.78
C PHE A 360 32.97 -17.14 -0.25
N THR A 361 34.00 -17.73 0.35
CA THR A 361 34.16 -17.75 1.80
C THR A 361 34.36 -16.36 2.39
N SER A 362 35.18 -15.53 1.74
CA SER A 362 35.47 -14.16 2.20
C SER A 362 34.27 -13.24 2.02
N VAL A 363 33.60 -13.29 0.87
CA VAL A 363 32.42 -12.43 0.61
C VAL A 363 31.27 -12.78 1.54
N VAL A 364 30.99 -14.07 1.78
CA VAL A 364 29.97 -14.48 2.75
C VAL A 364 30.32 -13.97 4.16
N LYS A 365 31.58 -14.11 4.59
CA LYS A 365 32.04 -13.58 5.87
C LYS A 365 31.81 -12.06 5.95
N TYR A 366 32.21 -11.30 4.94
CA TYR A 366 32.06 -9.84 4.91
C TYR A 366 30.60 -9.42 4.99
N VAL A 367 29.69 -10.12 4.31
CA VAL A 367 28.25 -9.83 4.35
C VAL A 367 27.66 -10.17 5.72
N VAL A 368 28.06 -11.27 6.35
CA VAL A 368 27.54 -11.69 7.66
C VAL A 368 28.04 -10.80 8.79
N GLU A 369 29.28 -10.31 8.72
CA GLU A 369 29.87 -9.41 9.71
C GLU A 369 29.41 -7.95 9.54
N ASP A 370 28.78 -7.61 8.41
CA ASP A 370 28.30 -6.26 8.13
C ASP A 370 27.12 -5.88 9.04
N PRO A 371 27.14 -4.69 9.68
CA PRO A 371 26.09 -4.27 10.63
C PRO A 371 24.72 -4.01 9.99
N VAL A 372 24.64 -3.91 8.66
CA VAL A 372 23.38 -3.68 7.91
C VAL A 372 22.86 -4.97 7.30
N ALA A 373 23.72 -5.82 6.74
CA ALA A 373 23.32 -7.05 6.04
C ALA A 373 23.40 -8.31 6.91
N GLY A 374 24.22 -8.31 7.95
CA GLY A 374 24.39 -9.42 8.87
C GLY A 374 23.10 -9.78 9.62
N PRO A 375 23.06 -10.97 10.25
CA PRO A 375 21.93 -11.35 11.09
C PRO A 375 21.71 -10.28 12.16
N TRP A 376 20.44 -9.95 12.41
CA TRP A 376 20.05 -9.04 13.48
C TRP A 376 20.66 -9.52 14.80
N SER A 377 21.75 -8.87 15.24
CA SER A 377 22.30 -9.14 16.57
C SER A 377 21.30 -8.59 17.58
N SER A 378 20.67 -9.48 18.33
CA SER A 378 19.74 -9.17 19.39
C SER A 378 20.49 -8.65 20.62
N ASN A 379 21.17 -7.50 20.48
CA ASN A 379 21.76 -6.77 21.61
C ASN A 379 20.91 -5.55 21.97
#